data_AF-A0A166S9P7-F1
#
_entry.id   AF-A0A166S9P7-F1
#
_cell.length_a   1.000
_cell.length_b   1.000
_cell.length_c   1.000
_cell.angle_alpha   90.00
_cell.angle_beta   90.00
_cell.angle_gamma   90.00
#
_symmetry.space_group_name_H-M   'P 1'
#
loop_
_entity.id
_entity.type
_entity.pdbx_description
1 polymer ?
#
loop_
_entity_poly.entity_id
_entity_poly.type
_entity_poly.pdbx_seq_one_letter_code
_entity_poly.pdbx_strand_id
1 'polypeptide(L)'
;MVLPSRHLLRAKDLVDGRYAEPLTVADLAVFNDPPTAQPYGIDTSLRDPSGNNIRLTQVMEFVADRAGEIGEGAVTGRPEFDTKGKG
;
A
#
# COMPACT_ATOMS: atom_id res chain seq x y z
N MET A 1 -45.41 0.32 -2.85
CA MET A 1 -44.95 -1.03 -2.47
C MET A 1 -43.73 -1.35 -3.33
N VAL A 2 -42.52 -1.18 -2.78
CA VAL A 2 -41.27 -1.45 -3.51
C VAL A 2 -41.11 -2.97 -3.59
N LEU A 3 -41.10 -3.55 -4.79
CA LEU A 3 -40.72 -4.96 -4.96
C LEU A 3 -39.30 -5.10 -4.38
N PRO A 4 -39.06 -6.01 -3.42
CA PRO A 4 -37.70 -6.27 -2.98
C PRO A 4 -36.93 -6.67 -4.23
N SER A 5 -35.90 -5.88 -4.55
CA SER A 5 -35.16 -5.99 -5.80
C SER A 5 -34.60 -7.42 -5.88
N ARG A 6 -35.21 -8.29 -6.69
CA ARG A 6 -34.83 -9.71 -6.84
C ARG A 6 -33.33 -9.89 -7.13
N HIS A 7 -32.71 -8.87 -7.71
CA HIS A 7 -31.27 -8.77 -7.94
C HIS A 7 -30.43 -8.74 -6.65
N LEU A 8 -30.91 -8.09 -5.58
CA LEU A 8 -30.22 -8.05 -4.29
C LEU A 8 -30.28 -9.40 -3.58
N LEU A 9 -31.43 -10.08 -3.61
CA LEU A 9 -31.52 -11.45 -3.10
C LEU A 9 -30.55 -12.38 -3.84
N ARG A 10 -30.51 -12.31 -5.18
CA ARG A 10 -29.59 -13.11 -5.99
C ARG A 10 -28.11 -12.81 -5.71
N ALA A 11 -27.77 -11.54 -5.51
CA ALA A 11 -26.41 -11.15 -5.17
C ALA A 11 -26.00 -11.71 -3.81
N LYS A 12 -26.90 -11.65 -2.82
CA LYS A 12 -26.68 -12.23 -1.50
C LYS A 12 -26.48 -13.75 -1.57
N ASP A 13 -27.35 -14.48 -2.26
CA ASP A 13 -27.24 -15.94 -2.39
C ASP A 13 -25.89 -16.34 -3.04
N LEU A 14 -25.40 -15.54 -3.99
CA LEU A 14 -24.13 -15.76 -4.67
C LEU A 14 -22.93 -15.46 -3.77
N VAL A 15 -23.03 -14.42 -2.93
CA VAL A 15 -22.01 -14.08 -1.92
C VAL A 15 -21.98 -15.15 -0.83
N ASP A 16 -23.13 -15.50 -0.26
CA ASP A 16 -23.25 -16.52 0.79
C ASP A 16 -22.77 -17.89 0.28
N GLY A 17 -23.09 -18.27 -0.96
CA GLY A 17 -22.60 -19.52 -1.56
C GLY A 17 -21.11 -19.52 -1.90
N ARG A 18 -20.52 -18.37 -2.25
CA ARG A 18 -19.10 -18.25 -2.62
C ARG A 18 -18.18 -18.12 -1.40
N TYR A 19 -18.69 -17.57 -0.30
CA TYR A 19 -17.95 -17.32 0.94
C TYR A 19 -18.58 -18.05 2.14
N ALA A 20 -19.14 -19.24 1.88
CA ALA A 20 -19.74 -20.09 2.92
C ALA A 20 -18.71 -20.50 3.99
N GLU A 21 -17.44 -20.63 3.59
CA GLU A 21 -16.32 -20.84 4.49
C GLU A 21 -15.64 -19.51 4.85
N PRO A 22 -15.13 -19.36 6.09
CA PRO A 22 -14.39 -18.17 6.49
C PRO A 22 -13.17 -17.97 5.59
N LEU A 23 -13.12 -16.83 4.91
CA LEU A 23 -11.94 -16.42 4.18
C LEU A 23 -10.82 -16.09 5.16
N THR A 24 -9.65 -16.67 4.96
CA THR A 24 -8.47 -16.25 5.69
C THR A 24 -7.85 -15.01 5.04
N VAL A 25 -7.05 -14.27 5.80
CA VAL A 25 -6.27 -13.15 5.25
C VAL A 25 -5.36 -13.62 4.11
N ALA A 26 -4.81 -14.84 4.21
CA ALA A 26 -3.99 -15.42 3.15
C ALA A 26 -4.79 -15.67 1.85
N ASP A 27 -6.07 -15.99 1.95
CA ASP A 27 -6.95 -16.19 0.78
C ASP A 27 -7.34 -14.86 0.11
N LEU A 28 -7.28 -13.75 0.85
CA LEU A 28 -7.64 -12.41 0.39
C LEU A 28 -6.45 -11.53 0.04
N ALA A 29 -5.24 -11.92 0.43
CA ALA A 29 -4.03 -11.14 0.21
C ALA A 29 -2.81 -12.06 0.22
N VAL A 30 -2.09 -12.07 -0.91
CA VAL A 30 -0.78 -12.74 -1.01
C VAL A 30 0.31 -11.69 -1.00
N PHE A 31 1.22 -11.76 -0.04
CA PHE A 31 2.39 -10.88 -0.03
C PHE A 31 3.29 -11.19 -1.23
N ASN A 32 3.57 -10.18 -2.06
CA ASN A 32 4.62 -10.31 -3.07
C ASN A 32 5.98 -10.03 -2.44
N ASP A 33 6.04 -9.05 -1.54
CA ASP A 33 7.25 -8.67 -0.81
C ASP A 33 6.98 -8.66 0.71
N PRO A 34 7.87 -9.24 1.53
CA PRO A 34 7.71 -9.17 2.98
C PRO A 34 7.85 -7.71 3.47
N PRO A 35 7.30 -7.38 4.65
CA PRO A 35 7.54 -6.10 5.29
C PRO A 35 9.04 -5.80 5.42
N THR A 36 9.49 -4.75 4.76
CA THR A 36 10.90 -4.39 4.61
C THR A 36 11.12 -2.96 5.09
N ALA A 37 12.15 -2.76 5.92
CA ALA A 37 12.55 -1.43 6.37
C ALA A 37 13.12 -0.59 5.21
N GLN A 38 12.70 0.66 5.12
CA GLN A 38 13.05 1.65 4.11
C GLN A 38 13.35 3.00 4.80
N PRO A 39 14.00 3.96 4.10
CA PRO A 39 14.35 5.27 4.70
C PRO A 39 13.14 6.07 5.24
N TYR A 40 11.94 5.76 4.76
CA TYR A 40 10.68 6.44 5.11
C TYR A 40 9.77 5.63 6.05
N GLY A 41 10.17 4.41 6.44
CA GLY A 41 9.35 3.53 7.28
C GLY A 41 9.43 2.06 6.85
N ILE A 42 8.40 1.28 7.14
CA ILE A 42 8.31 -0.13 6.74
C ILE A 42 7.34 -0.23 5.56
N ASP A 43 7.80 -0.77 4.44
CA ASP A 43 7.00 -0.95 3.21
C ASP A 43 6.76 -2.44 2.93
N THR A 44 5.61 -2.76 2.35
CA THR A 44 5.28 -4.10 1.84
C THR A 44 4.35 -4.03 0.65
N SER A 45 4.30 -5.09 -0.14
CA SER A 45 3.36 -5.21 -1.27
C SER A 45 2.58 -6.51 -1.21
N LEU A 46 1.29 -6.45 -1.55
CA LEU A 46 0.40 -7.60 -1.59
C LEU A 46 -0.53 -7.54 -2.80
N ARG A 47 -0.95 -8.71 -3.26
CA ARG A 47 -1.86 -8.88 -4.39
C ARG A 47 -3.21 -9.37 -3.88
N ASP A 48 -4.27 -8.67 -4.30
CA ASP A 48 -5.64 -9.08 -4.02
C ASP A 48 -6.15 -10.10 -5.07
N PRO A 49 -7.24 -10.84 -4.80
CA PRO A 49 -7.83 -11.80 -5.74
C PRO A 49 -8.33 -11.19 -7.05
N SER A 50 -8.58 -9.88 -7.09
CA SER A 50 -8.97 -9.19 -8.32
C SER A 50 -7.79 -8.85 -9.23
N GLY A 51 -6.55 -9.07 -8.75
CA GLY A 51 -5.34 -8.82 -9.49
C GLY A 51 -4.78 -7.40 -9.32
N ASN A 52 -5.25 -6.63 -8.33
CA ASN A 52 -4.64 -5.36 -7.99
C ASN A 52 -3.34 -5.59 -7.21
N ASN A 53 -2.38 -4.68 -7.41
CA ASN A 53 -1.19 -4.62 -6.56
C ASN A 53 -1.37 -3.49 -5.55
N ILE A 54 -1.34 -3.82 -4.27
CA ILE A 54 -1.51 -2.89 -3.15
C ILE A 54 -0.16 -2.72 -2.47
N ARG A 55 0.27 -1.47 -2.29
CA ARG A 55 1.44 -1.11 -1.48
C ARG A 55 0.98 -0.56 -0.15
N LEU A 56 1.52 -1.07 0.95
CA LEU A 56 1.21 -0.59 2.29
C LEU A 56 2.51 -0.12 2.96
N THR A 57 2.51 1.12 3.44
CA THR A 57 3.65 1.72 4.14
C THR A 57 3.25 2.12 5.56
N GLN A 58 3.90 1.53 6.56
CA GLN A 58 3.90 2.08 7.92
C GLN A 58 4.97 3.18 7.97
N VAL A 59 4.53 4.42 7.96
CA VAL A 59 5.43 5.57 8.12
C VAL A 59 5.97 5.56 9.55
N MET A 60 7.29 5.59 9.69
CA MET A 60 7.89 5.94 10.98
C MET A 60 7.83 7.46 11.06
N GLU A 61 7.13 8.00 12.06
CA GLU A 61 7.21 9.44 12.33
C GLU A 61 8.68 9.77 12.57
N PHE A 62 9.28 10.57 11.69
CA PHE A 62 10.57 11.17 11.99
C PHE A 62 10.35 11.98 13.26
N VAL A 63 10.84 11.48 14.41
CA VAL A 63 11.02 12.32 15.58
C VAL A 63 12.09 13.34 15.19
N ALA A 64 11.63 14.47 14.67
CA ALA A 64 12.42 15.59 14.21
C ALA A 64 13.02 16.36 15.40
N ASP A 65 13.55 15.65 16.41
CA ASP A 65 14.09 16.24 17.64
C ASP A 65 15.58 15.93 17.84
N ARG A 66 16.26 15.49 16.77
CA ARG A 66 17.73 15.46 16.72
C ARG A 66 18.30 16.49 15.74
N ALA A 67 17.63 17.64 15.62
CA ALA A 67 18.12 18.81 14.89
C ALA A 67 18.86 19.82 15.81
N GLY A 68 19.32 19.37 16.98
CA GLY A 68 20.09 20.20 17.93
C GLY A 68 21.61 20.00 17.89
N GLU A 69 22.13 19.02 17.15
CA GLU A 69 23.56 18.66 17.20
C GLU A 69 24.10 18.24 15.82
N ILE A 70 24.07 19.15 14.84
CA ILE A 70 25.07 19.11 13.77
C ILE A 70 25.67 20.51 13.62
N GLY A 71 26.96 20.58 13.91
CA GLY A 71 27.75 21.78 13.79
C GLY A 71 27.75 22.35 12.37
N GLU A 72 27.92 23.65 12.35
CA GLU A 72 28.18 24.52 11.22
C GLU A 72 29.10 23.88 10.16
N GLY A 73 28.58 23.66 8.94
CA GLY A 73 29.39 23.43 7.74
C GLY A 73 29.10 22.15 6.95
N ALA A 74 28.07 22.16 6.09
CA ALA A 74 28.07 21.45 4.79
C ALA A 74 26.79 21.78 4.00
N VAL A 75 26.73 22.97 3.39
CA VAL A 75 25.81 23.23 2.28
C VAL A 75 26.66 23.43 1.03
N THR A 76 27.00 22.33 0.34
CA THR A 76 27.46 22.40 -1.06
C THR A 76 26.95 21.18 -1.82
N GLY A 77 26.07 21.40 -2.79
CA GLY A 77 25.67 20.39 -3.78
C GLY A 77 24.18 20.27 -3.98
N ARG A 78 23.56 21.22 -4.70
CA ARG A 78 22.31 20.92 -5.42
C ARG A 78 22.66 19.91 -6.52
N PRO A 79 21.95 18.78 -6.67
CA PRO A 79 22.10 17.97 -7.87
C PRO A 79 21.44 18.72 -9.04
N GLU A 80 22.25 19.23 -9.96
CA GLU A 80 21.79 19.73 -11.26
C GLU A 80 21.36 18.54 -12.12
N PHE A 81 20.08 18.46 -12.47
CA PHE A 81 19.59 17.49 -13.45
C PHE A 81 19.99 17.97 -14.85
N ASP A 82 20.96 17.31 -15.47
CA ASP A 82 21.35 17.51 -16.87
C ASP A 82 20.27 16.97 -17.81
N THR A 83 19.44 17.87 -18.35
CA THR A 83 18.57 17.57 -19.48
C THR A 83 19.28 17.90 -20.78
N LYS A 84 20.17 17.03 -21.26
CA LYS A 84 20.65 17.12 -22.64
C LYS A 84 20.86 15.76 -23.33
N GLY A 85 19.89 15.45 -24.19
CA GLY A 85 20.14 14.92 -25.53
C GLY A 85 20.01 13.41 -25.71
N LYS A 86 19.06 13.00 -26.55
CA LYS A 86 19.37 12.47 -27.89
C LYS A 86 18.24 12.83 -28.86
N GLY A 87 18.61 13.40 -30.01
CA GLY A 87 17.74 13.55 -31.17
C GLY A 87 17.79 12.32 -32.07
#